data_AF-A0A7X8HPV7-F1
#
_entry.id   AF-A0A7X8HPV7-F1
#
_cell.length_a   1.000
_cell.length_b   1.000
_cell.length_c   1.000
_cell.angle_alpha   90.00
_cell.angle_beta   90.00
_cell.angle_gamma   90.00
#
_symmetry.space_group_name_H-M   'P 1'
#
loop_
_entity.id
_entity.type
_entity.pdbx_description
1 polymer ?
#
loop_
_entity_poly.entity_id
_entity_poly.type
_entity_poly.pdbx_seq_one_letter_code
_entity_poly.pdbx_strand_id
1 'polypeptide(L)' 'MPDVLNDPTAEYVVIKALENGVTIIGLTRGMDTKFHHSEKLDKG' A
#
# COMPACT_ATOMS: atom_id res chain seq x y z
N MET A 1 -9.74 -31.26 -12.26
CA MET A 1 -9.03 -29.97 -12.48
C MET A 1 -9.44 -29.07 -11.33
N PRO A 2 -8.53 -28.57 -10.49
CA PRO A 2 -8.94 -27.70 -9.40
C PRO A 2 -9.20 -26.30 -9.97
N ASP A 3 -10.39 -25.78 -9.67
CA ASP A 3 -10.75 -24.39 -9.88
C ASP A 3 -9.68 -23.49 -9.23
N VAL A 4 -8.92 -22.78 -10.06
CA VAL A 4 -8.11 -21.66 -9.60
C VAL A 4 -9.11 -20.55 -9.30
N LEU A 5 -9.51 -20.46 -8.04
CA LEU A 5 -10.29 -19.34 -7.53
C LEU A 5 -9.54 -18.06 -7.90
N ASN A 6 -10.11 -17.30 -8.83
CA ASN A 6 -9.69 -15.96 -9.16
C ASN A 6 -9.97 -15.08 -7.94
N ASP A 7 -9.06 -15.12 -6.97
CA ASP A 7 -9.13 -14.33 -5.75
C ASP A 7 -8.99 -12.85 -6.14
N PRO A 8 -10.03 -12.00 -5.98
CA PRO A 8 -9.94 -10.59 -6.33
C PRO A 8 -9.14 -9.79 -5.29
N THR A 9 -8.23 -10.43 -4.56
CA THR A 9 -7.37 -9.77 -3.59
C THR A 9 -6.24 -9.06 -4.33
N ALA A 10 -6.32 -7.74 -4.38
CA ALA A 10 -5.14 -6.94 -4.69
C ALA A 10 -3.99 -7.32 -3.73
N GLU A 11 -2.77 -7.33 -4.26
CA GLU A 11 -1.59 -7.51 -3.42
C GLU A 11 -1.50 -6.39 -2.38
N TYR A 12 -1.06 -6.73 -1.18
CA TYR A 12 -0.93 -5.79 -0.07
C TYR A 12 0.46 -5.85 0.54
N VAL A 13 0.84 -4.78 1.24
CA VAL A 13 2.07 -4.68 2.02
C VAL A 13 1.74 -4.34 3.47
N VAL A 14 2.56 -4.85 4.40
CA VAL A 14 2.44 -4.53 5.83
C VAL A 14 3.65 -3.71 6.23
N ILE A 15 3.41 -2.55 6.84
CA ILE A 15 4.45 -1.59 7.23
C ILE A 15 4.35 -1.39 8.74
N LYS A 16 5.49 -1.54 9.44
CA LYS A 16 5.63 -1.23 10.86
C LYS A 16 6.57 -0.04 11.01
N ALA A 17 6.14 1.00 11.72
CA ALA A 17 6.96 2.18 11.95
C ALA A 17 7.97 1.91 13.08
N LEU A 18 9.26 1.96 12.75
CA LEU A 18 10.35 1.80 13.74
C LEU A 18 10.69 3.11 14.47
N GLU A 19 10.23 4.24 13.93
CA GLU A 19 10.41 5.59 14.44
C GLU A 19 9.15 6.44 14.21
N ASN A 20 9.05 7.59 14.90
CA ASN A 20 7.92 8.50 14.77
C ASN A 20 8.02 9.31 13.47
N GLY A 21 6.89 9.51 12.79
CA GLY A 21 6.83 10.31 11.59
C GLY A 21 7.20 9.60 10.29
N VAL A 22 7.15 8.28 10.26
CA VAL A 22 7.22 7.52 9.01
C VAL A 22 6.07 7.96 8.10
N THR A 23 6.36 8.26 6.84
CA THR A 23 5.35 8.71 5.88
C THR A 23 5.22 7.68 4.76
N ILE A 24 4.01 7.17 4.57
CA ILE A 24 3.62 6.29 3.47
C ILE A 24 2.96 7.16 2.41
N ILE A 25 3.32 6.97 1.15
CA ILE A 25 2.78 7.78 0.06
C ILE A 25 2.13 6.87 -0.97
N GLY A 26 0.83 7.05 -1.18
CA GLY A 26 0.09 6.38 -2.23
C GLY A 26 0.26 7.11 -3.56
N LEU A 27 0.69 6.38 -4.59
CA LEU A 27 0.84 6.90 -5.95
C LEU A 27 -0.36 6.48 -6.81
N THR A 28 -0.75 7.35 -7.75
CA THR A 28 -1.75 6.99 -8.76
C THR A 28 -1.21 5.93 -9.72
N ARG A 29 -2.06 4.97 -10.08
CA ARG A 29 -1.79 4.02 -11.17
C ARG A 29 -2.19 4.64 -12.50
N GLY A 30 -1.38 4.47 -13.56
CA GLY A 30 -1.72 4.91 -14.92
C GLY A 30 -0.58 5.67 -15.59
N MET A 31 -0.91 6.50 -16.58
CA MET A 31 0.05 7.27 -17.37
C MET A 31 0.84 8.29 -16.51
N ASP A 32 0.17 8.87 -15.52
CA ASP A 32 0.78 9.80 -14.58
C ASP A 32 1.06 9.14 -13.23
N THR A 33 2.25 9.35 -12.69
CA THR A 33 2.62 8.97 -11.32
C THR A 33 2.61 10.22 -10.43
N LYS A 34 1.53 10.40 -9.67
CA LYS A 34 1.31 11.57 -8.81
C LYS A 34 0.98 11.12 -7.38
N PHE A 35 1.29 11.97 -6.41
CA PHE A 35 0.90 11.77 -5.02
C PHE A 35 -0.63 11.86 -4.90
N HIS A 36 -1.25 10.81 -4.38
CA HIS A 36 -2.70 10.74 -4.19
C HIS A 36 -3.09 10.93 -2.73
N HIS A 37 -2.38 10.27 -1.81
CA HIS A 37 -2.52 10.43 -0.38
C HIS A 37 -1.18 10.21 0.32
N SER A 38 -1.05 10.77 1.52
CA SER A 38 0.04 10.44 2.43
C SER A 38 -0.54 9.99 3.77
N GLU A 39 -0.03 8.90 4.29
CA GLU A 39 -0.35 8.41 5.64
C GLU A 39 0.88 8.60 6.52
N LYS A 40 0.71 9.20 7.70
CA LYS A 40 1.80 9.36 8.68
C LYS A 40 1.62 8.36 9.81
N LEU A 41 2.64 7.55 10.05
CA LEU A 41 2.70 6.60 11.16
C LEU A 41 3.68 7.09 12.21
N ASP A 42 3.26 7.04 13.46
CA ASP A 42 4.14 7.13 14.61
C ASP A 42 4.59 5.72 15.03
N LYS A 43 5.66 5.63 15.82
CA LYS A 43 6.28 4.36 16.22
C LYS A 43 5.28 3.48 16.97
N GLY A 44 5.10 2.25 16.49
CA GLY A 44 4.16 1.24 17.01
C GLY A 44 4.10 0.04 16.07
#